data_AF-A0A3N5Q7R5-F1
#
_entry.id   AF-A0A3N5Q7R5-F1
#
_cell.length_a   1.000
_cell.length_b   1.000
_cell.length_c   1.000
_cell.angle_alpha   90.00
_cell.angle_beta   90.00
_cell.angle_gamma   90.00
#
_symmetry.space_group_name_H-M   'P 1'
#
loop_
_entity.id
_entity.type
_entity.pdbx_description
1 polymer ?
#
loop_
_entity_poly.entity_id
_entity_poly.type
_entity_poly.pdbx_seq_one_letter_code
_entity_poly.pdbx_strand_id
1 'polypeptide(L)'
;MKRYSELRLTINSTNEGVSTRKVLNDYSTTLSRQISTVASSAVIISYALYTVSQRTIKVFGNEDLIYTTPFVVFGIFRYMYLVYINEEGENTTQMMMKDIPMIITLVLYIITAIVIIYDLL
;
A
#
# COMPACT_ATOMS: atom_id res chain seq x y z
N MET A 1 10.57 -0.24 -0.28
CA MET A 1 10.69 -0.33 1.19
C MET A 1 11.92 -1.09 1.66
N LYS A 2 12.35 -2.17 0.98
CA LYS A 2 13.64 -2.84 1.26
C LYS A 2 14.85 -1.89 1.40
N ARG A 3 14.96 -0.88 0.52
CA ARG A 3 16.03 0.13 0.62
C ARG A 3 15.95 1.01 1.88
N TYR A 4 14.76 1.25 2.43
CA TYR A 4 14.55 2.05 3.64
C TYR A 4 14.97 1.30 4.91
N SER A 5 14.67 -0.01 4.98
CA SER A 5 15.14 -0.86 6.08
C SER A 5 16.66 -1.01 6.07
N GLU A 6 17.27 -1.23 4.90
CA GLU A 6 18.74 -1.27 4.76
C GLU A 6 19.40 0.03 5.24
N LEU A 7 18.75 1.19 5.04
CA LEU A 7 19.28 2.51 5.44
C LEU A 7 19.27 2.76 6.94
N ARG A 8 18.19 2.37 7.62
CA ARG A 8 18.08 2.52 9.08
C ARG A 8 19.02 1.60 9.82
N LEU A 9 19.26 0.38 9.30
CA LEU A 9 20.25 -0.53 9.87
C LEU A 9 21.63 0.13 9.91
N THR A 10 22.02 0.87 8.86
CA THR A 10 23.30 1.60 8.84
C THR A 10 23.37 2.76 9.87
N ILE A 11 22.25 3.44 10.12
CA ILE A 11 22.17 4.54 11.12
C ILE A 11 22.29 3.99 12.55
N ASN A 12 21.72 2.81 12.84
CA ASN A 12 21.82 2.18 14.15
C ASN A 12 23.14 1.41 14.37
N SER A 13 23.79 0.93 13.31
CA SER A 13 25.00 0.09 13.37
C SER A 13 26.33 0.86 13.36
N THR A 14 26.37 2.12 13.80
CA THR A 14 27.61 2.92 13.85
C THR A 14 28.68 2.36 14.81
N ASN A 15 28.48 1.18 15.44
CA ASN A 15 29.48 0.53 16.28
C ASN A 15 30.19 -0.70 15.69
N GLU A 16 29.71 -1.37 14.63
CA GLU A 16 30.45 -2.52 14.07
C GLU A 16 30.26 -2.67 12.55
N GLY A 17 31.26 -2.22 11.78
CA GLY A 17 31.86 -2.96 10.66
C GLY A 17 31.02 -3.53 9.51
N VAL A 18 29.75 -3.19 9.29
CA VAL A 18 28.98 -3.74 8.16
C VAL A 18 29.16 -2.89 6.91
N SER A 19 29.95 -3.41 5.96
CA SER A 19 30.17 -2.84 4.62
C SER A 19 28.86 -2.82 3.82
N THR A 20 28.18 -1.67 3.81
CA THR A 20 26.99 -1.43 2.99
C THR A 20 27.32 -0.42 1.89
N ARG A 21 26.78 -0.64 0.69
CA ARG A 21 27.06 0.15 -0.53
C ARG A 21 26.95 1.66 -0.28
N LYS A 22 28.00 2.41 -0.66
CA LYS A 22 28.18 3.88 -0.51
C LYS A 22 27.00 4.75 -0.98
N VAL A 23 26.19 4.25 -1.92
CA VAL A 23 25.00 4.93 -2.49
C VAL A 23 23.80 4.99 -1.53
N LEU A 24 23.86 4.29 -0.40
CA LEU A 24 22.78 4.28 0.58
C LEU A 24 22.79 5.53 1.48
N ASN A 25 23.91 6.26 1.57
CA ASN A 25 24.05 7.41 2.46
C ASN A 25 23.26 8.66 1.99
N ASP A 26 22.86 8.71 0.71
CA ASP A 26 22.18 9.89 0.12
C ASP A 26 20.64 9.85 0.30
N TYR A 27 20.08 8.74 0.77
CA TYR A 27 18.63 8.60 0.93
C TYR A 27 18.21 8.93 2.37
N SER A 28 17.66 10.11 2.60
CA SER A 28 17.02 10.40 3.88
C SER A 28 15.80 9.51 4.09
N THR A 29 15.70 8.87 5.26
CA THR A 29 14.51 8.11 5.69
C THR A 29 13.24 8.97 5.62
N THR A 30 13.35 10.28 5.84
CA THR A 30 12.24 11.23 5.72
C THR A 30 11.76 11.38 4.27
N LEU A 31 12.67 11.45 3.30
CA LEU A 31 12.31 11.58 1.88
C LEU A 31 11.57 10.34 1.37
N SER A 32 12.05 9.14 1.72
CA SER A 32 11.38 7.90 1.34
C SER A 32 9.96 7.79 1.92
N ARG A 33 9.76 8.29 3.15
CA ARG A 33 8.43 8.36 3.77
C ARG A 33 7.50 9.29 2.99
N GLN A 34 7.98 10.49 2.65
CA GLN A 34 7.20 11.47 1.89
C GLN A 34 6.80 10.96 0.51
N ILE A 35 7.73 10.36 -0.24
CA ILE A 35 7.43 9.79 -1.56
C ILE A 35 6.40 8.68 -1.44
N SER A 36 6.48 7.82 -0.41
CA SER A 36 5.49 6.76 -0.18
C SER A 36 4.09 7.32 0.11
N THR A 37 3.99 8.36 0.92
CA THR A 37 2.71 9.03 1.23
C THR A 37 2.10 9.65 -0.03
N VAL A 38 2.89 10.40 -0.81
CA VAL A 38 2.42 11.04 -2.04
C VAL A 38 1.98 10.01 -3.07
N ALA A 39 2.78 8.94 -3.26
CA ALA A 39 2.43 7.85 -4.17
C ALA A 39 1.14 7.14 -3.74
N SER A 40 0.94 6.91 -2.43
CA SER A 40 -0.26 6.26 -1.90
C SER A 40 -1.52 7.11 -2.16
N SER A 41 -1.45 8.42 -1.94
CA SER A 41 -2.54 9.34 -2.26
C SER A 41 -2.84 9.37 -3.77
N ALA A 42 -1.82 9.35 -4.62
CA ALA A 42 -1.99 9.30 -6.07
C ALA A 42 -2.71 8.01 -6.53
N VAL A 43 -2.38 6.86 -5.92
CA VAL A 43 -3.07 5.59 -6.19
C VAL A 43 -4.54 5.66 -5.80
N ILE A 44 -4.86 6.22 -4.62
CA ILE A 44 -6.25 6.40 -4.17
C ILE A 44 -7.04 7.25 -5.18
N ILE A 45 -6.49 8.40 -5.57
CA ILE A 45 -7.14 9.31 -6.53
C ILE A 45 -7.30 8.63 -7.88
N SER A 46 -6.25 7.95 -8.37
CA SER A 46 -6.30 7.23 -9.64
C SER A 46 -7.38 6.13 -9.63
N TYR A 47 -7.53 5.42 -8.50
CA TYR A 47 -8.55 4.38 -8.37
C TYR A 47 -9.96 4.99 -8.30
N ALA A 48 -10.15 6.05 -7.52
CA ALA A 48 -11.44 6.75 -7.45
C ALA A 48 -11.87 7.28 -8.83
N LEU A 49 -10.95 7.91 -9.57
CA LEU A 49 -11.20 8.35 -10.95
C LEU A 49 -11.51 7.20 -11.90
N TYR A 50 -10.86 6.04 -11.72
CA TYR A 50 -11.18 4.83 -12.48
C TYR A 50 -12.61 4.36 -12.20
N THR A 51 -13.05 4.35 -10.94
CA THR A 51 -14.41 3.88 -10.57
C THR A 51 -15.53 4.76 -11.13
N VAL A 52 -15.31 6.08 -11.26
CA VAL A 52 -16.32 7.03 -11.76
C VAL A 52 -16.20 7.33 -13.26
N SER A 53 -15.20 6.75 -13.93
CA SER A 53 -14.99 6.97 -15.36
C SER A 53 -16.17 6.46 -16.17
N GLN A 54 -16.67 7.27 -17.11
CA GLN A 54 -17.73 6.85 -18.02
C GLN A 54 -17.38 5.60 -18.82
N ARG A 55 -16.09 5.32 -19.05
CA ARG A 55 -15.65 4.08 -19.69
C ARG A 55 -15.95 2.88 -18.80
N THR A 56 -15.67 2.98 -17.50
CA THR A 56 -15.91 1.95 -16.50
C THR A 56 -17.41 1.69 -16.36
N ILE A 57 -18.21 2.75 -16.22
CA ILE A 57 -19.68 2.64 -16.13
C ILE A 57 -20.25 1.95 -17.39
N LYS A 58 -19.74 2.26 -18.58
CA LYS A 58 -20.17 1.61 -19.83
C LYS A 58 -19.74 0.15 -19.95
N VAL A 59 -18.61 -0.23 -19.35
CA VAL A 59 -18.07 -1.60 -19.42
C VAL A 59 -18.78 -2.52 -18.42
N PHE A 60 -19.05 -2.01 -17.21
CA PHE A 60 -19.66 -2.79 -16.13
C PHE A 60 -21.18 -2.60 -16.02
N GLY A 61 -21.76 -1.61 -16.70
CA GLY A 61 -23.20 -1.38 -16.71
C GLY A 61 -23.77 -0.69 -15.45
N ASN A 62 -22.95 -0.52 -14.41
CA ASN A 62 -23.39 0.00 -13.10
C ASN A 62 -22.38 1.01 -12.51
N GLU A 63 -22.88 1.97 -11.72
CA GLU A 63 -22.10 3.02 -11.03
C GLU A 63 -21.56 2.56 -9.66
N ASP A 64 -21.96 1.36 -9.23
CA ASP A 64 -21.68 0.82 -7.89
C ASP A 64 -20.20 0.48 -7.63
N LEU A 65 -19.34 0.51 -8.66
CA LEU A 65 -17.90 0.26 -8.49
C LEU A 65 -17.24 1.27 -7.53
N ILE A 66 -17.87 2.43 -7.29
CA ILE A 66 -17.39 3.39 -6.29
C ILE A 66 -17.36 2.79 -4.86
N TYR A 67 -18.22 1.82 -4.54
CA TYR A 67 -18.27 1.17 -3.23
C TYR A 67 -17.04 0.30 -2.92
N THR A 68 -16.21 -0.03 -3.91
CA THR A 68 -14.93 -0.70 -3.66
C THR A 68 -13.86 0.28 -3.16
N THR A 69 -14.04 1.58 -3.38
CA THR A 69 -13.07 2.64 -3.05
C THR A 69 -12.75 2.72 -1.55
N PRO A 70 -13.73 2.69 -0.62
CA PRO A 70 -13.44 2.66 0.81
C PRO A 70 -12.54 1.50 1.24
N PHE A 71 -12.69 0.32 0.64
CA PHE A 71 -11.83 -0.84 0.94
C PHE A 71 -10.38 -0.60 0.47
N VAL A 72 -10.20 -0.04 -0.72
CA VAL A 72 -8.86 0.30 -1.25
C VAL A 72 -8.19 1.35 -0.37
N VAL A 73 -8.94 2.39 0.03
CA VAL A 73 -8.45 3.45 0.92
C VAL A 73 -8.03 2.86 2.27
N PHE A 74 -8.88 2.03 2.89
CA PHE A 74 -8.55 1.36 4.14
C PHE A 74 -7.32 0.46 4.00
N GLY A 75 -7.23 -0.35 2.94
CA GLY A 75 -6.09 -1.23 2.70
C GLY A 75 -4.76 -0.48 2.56
N ILE A 76 -4.77 0.65 1.84
CA ILE A 76 -3.59 1.52 1.70
C ILE A 76 -3.20 2.13 3.04
N PHE A 77 -4.15 2.68 3.80
CA PHE A 77 -3.84 3.24 5.11
C PHE A 77 -3.37 2.17 6.11
N ARG A 78 -3.99 0.99 6.10
CA ARG A 78 -3.58 -0.14 6.95
C ARG A 78 -2.17 -0.59 6.62
N TYR A 79 -1.83 -0.69 5.34
CA TYR A 79 -0.48 -0.97 4.89
C TYR A 79 0.53 0.08 5.37
N MET A 80 0.22 1.37 5.19
CA MET A 80 1.09 2.45 5.66
C MET A 80 1.27 2.42 7.17
N TYR A 81 0.19 2.17 7.93
CA TYR A 81 0.23 1.98 9.38
C TYR A 81 1.16 0.84 9.76
N LEU A 82 1.00 -0.32 9.14
CA LEU A 82 1.83 -1.51 9.36
C LEU A 82 3.31 -1.20 9.12
N VAL A 83 3.64 -0.54 8.02
CA VAL A 83 5.01 -0.17 7.64
C VAL A 83 5.63 0.87 8.58
N TYR A 84 4.82 1.78 9.14
CA TYR A 84 5.33 2.82 10.03
C TYR A 84 5.46 2.38 11.48
N ILE A 85 4.63 1.44 11.93
CA ILE A 85 4.67 0.91 13.30
C ILE A 85 5.63 -0.25 13.44
N ASN A 86 5.67 -1.18 12.49
CA ASN A 86 6.68 -2.22 12.51
C ASN A 86 7.89 -1.70 11.75
N GLU A 87 8.84 -1.23 12.55
CA GLU A 87 10.13 -0.69 12.13
C GLU A 87 11.01 -1.68 11.34
N GLU A 88 10.56 -2.92 11.18
CA GLU A 88 11.19 -4.01 10.46
C GLU A 88 10.71 -4.07 9.00
N GLY A 89 11.31 -3.25 8.14
CA GLY A 89 11.03 -3.27 6.70
C GLY A 89 11.60 -4.47 5.94
N GLU A 90 12.16 -5.47 6.63
CA GLU A 90 12.80 -6.63 6.00
C GLU A 90 11.77 -7.67 5.53
N ASN A 91 10.61 -7.75 6.18
CA ASN A 91 9.61 -8.79 5.91
C ASN A 91 8.17 -8.26 5.81
N THR A 92 8.00 -7.11 5.14
CA THR A 92 6.70 -6.45 4.94
C THR A 92 5.65 -7.39 4.34
N THR A 93 6.04 -8.30 3.45
CA THR A 93 5.11 -9.27 2.82
C THR A 93 4.57 -10.29 3.83
N GLN A 94 5.44 -10.88 4.66
CA GLN A 94 5.01 -11.84 5.69
C GLN A 94 4.14 -11.16 6.75
N MET A 95 4.48 -9.91 7.08
CA MET A 95 3.73 -9.11 8.03
C MET A 95 2.32 -8.77 7.53
N MET A 96 2.18 -8.42 6.25
CA MET A 96 0.86 -8.20 5.62
C MET A 96 0.01 -9.47 5.64
N MET A 97 0.61 -10.64 5.40
CA MET A 97 -0.09 -11.94 5.48
C MET A 97 -0.46 -12.34 6.92
N LYS A 98 0.12 -11.72 7.94
CA LYS A 98 -0.20 -12.00 9.34
C LYS A 98 -1.26 -11.04 9.90
N ASP A 99 -1.48 -9.88 9.27
CA ASP A 99 -2.45 -8.90 9.71
C ASP A 99 -3.87 -9.27 9.27
N ILE A 100 -4.66 -9.76 10.24
CA ILE A 100 -6.05 -10.17 10.04
C ILE A 100 -6.90 -9.05 9.41
N PRO A 101 -6.83 -7.78 9.87
CA PRO A 101 -7.59 -6.68 9.25
C PRO A 101 -7.23 -6.42 7.78
N MET A 102 -5.95 -6.53 7.41
CA MET A 102 -5.51 -6.41 6.01
C MET A 102 -6.13 -7.51 5.14
N ILE A 103 -6.10 -8.77 5.61
CA ILE A 103 -6.67 -9.91 4.88
C ILE A 103 -8.18 -9.76 4.72
N ILE A 104 -8.90 -9.40 5.80
CA ILE A 104 -10.35 -9.20 5.74
C ILE A 104 -10.70 -8.13 4.71
N THR A 105 -9.94 -7.02 4.69
CA THR A 105 -10.17 -5.95 3.71
C THR A 105 -9.97 -6.43 2.28
N LEU A 106 -8.91 -7.20 2.03
CA LEU A 106 -8.64 -7.77 0.71
C LEU A 106 -9.75 -8.73 0.26
N VAL A 107 -10.22 -9.59 1.18
CA VAL A 107 -11.31 -10.53 0.91
C VAL A 107 -12.61 -9.80 0.63
N LEU A 108 -12.98 -8.81 1.46
CA LEU A 108 -14.17 -7.99 1.24
C LEU A 108 -14.10 -7.24 -0.09
N TYR A 109 -12.95 -6.66 -0.42
CA TYR A 109 -12.73 -6.00 -1.71
C TYR A 109 -12.98 -6.95 -2.89
N ILE A 110 -12.40 -8.16 -2.86
CA ILE A 110 -12.58 -9.16 -3.92
C ILE A 110 -14.04 -9.58 -4.03
N ILE A 111 -14.72 -9.84 -2.90
CA ILE A 111 -16.13 -10.21 -2.89
C ILE A 111 -16.98 -9.09 -3.48
N THR A 112 -16.81 -7.85 -3.02
CA THR A 112 -17.56 -6.70 -3.54
C THR A 112 -17.29 -6.48 -5.03
N ALA A 113 -16.03 -6.60 -5.49
CA ALA A 113 -15.70 -6.50 -6.90
C ALA A 113 -16.36 -7.60 -7.73
N ILE A 114 -16.37 -8.85 -7.27
CA ILE A 114 -17.04 -9.97 -7.97
C ILE A 114 -18.55 -9.72 -8.03
N VAL A 115 -19.18 -9.33 -6.93
CA VAL A 115 -20.63 -9.08 -6.88
C VAL A 115 -21.04 -8.00 -7.88
N ILE A 116 -20.28 -6.91 -7.97
CA ILE A 116 -20.54 -5.80 -8.90
C ILE A 116 -20.27 -6.21 -10.35
N ILE A 117 -19.19 -6.95 -10.63
CA ILE A 117 -18.82 -7.33 -12.01
C ILE A 117 -19.81 -8.35 -12.60
N TYR A 118 -20.28 -9.30 -11.79
CA TYR A 118 -21.19 -10.34 -12.24
C TYR A 118 -22.66 -9.94 -12.19
N ASP A 119 -22.95 -8.68 -11.82
CA ASP A 119 -24.32 -8.15 -11.71
C ASP A 119 -25.20 -9.12 -10.91
N LEU A 120 -24.64 -9.69 -9.83
CA LEU A 120 -25.33 -10.70 -9.00
C LEU A 120 -26.42 -10.05 -8.12
N LEU A 121 -26.74 -8.77 -8.35
CA LEU A 121 -27.74 -7.98 -7.65
C LEU A 121 -28.56 -7.15 -8.64
#